data_AF-A0A6H9HDF8-F1
#
_entry.id   AF-A0A6H9HDF8-F1
#
_cell.length_a   1.000
_cell.length_b   1.000
_cell.length_c   1.000
_cell.angle_alpha   90.00
_cell.angle_beta   90.00
_cell.angle_gamma   90.00
#
_symmetry.space_group_name_H-M   'P 1'
#
loop_
_entity.id
_entity.type
_entity.pdbx_description
1 polymer ?
#
loop_
_entity_poly.entity_id
_entity_poly.type
_entity_poly.pdbx_seq_one_letter_code
_entity_poly.pdbx_strand_id
1 'polypeptide(L)'
;MEQWLVMSNCQTMGLANCIQAQTPEVAVTALDPGMFKARPMRLNALMGKFDKLLIYPGIRPEVRKAKLERIAAHVELPIVTFRAYHPDLIYIFDRGRPLSGPLSHYHSAIAFACHRKGLAVADAQE
;
A
#
# COMPACT_ATOMS: atom_id res chain seq x y z
N MET A 1 28.47 -1.99 -0.24
CA MET A 1 27.25 -1.73 -1.02
C MET A 1 26.15 -1.43 -0.02
N GLU A 2 25.61 -0.22 -0.06
CA GLU A 2 24.52 0.20 0.85
C GLU A 2 23.29 -0.69 0.64
N GLN A 3 22.55 -0.96 1.70
CA GLN A 3 21.37 -1.83 1.73
C GLN A 3 20.14 -1.00 2.07
N TRP A 4 19.22 -0.83 1.11
CA TRP A 4 17.97 -0.10 1.31
C TRP A 4 16.80 -1.05 1.43
N LEU A 5 15.89 -0.75 2.36
CA LEU A 5 14.62 -1.44 2.52
C LEU A 5 13.49 -0.55 2.06
N VAL A 6 12.62 -1.06 1.19
CA VAL A 6 11.41 -0.37 0.74
C VAL A 6 10.19 -1.07 1.33
N MET A 7 9.38 -0.34 2.08
CA MET A 7 8.12 -0.83 2.65
C MET A 7 6.96 0.12 2.32
N SER A 8 6.06 -0.29 1.44
CA SER A 8 4.83 0.43 1.15
C SER A 8 3.65 -0.53 1.26
N ASN A 9 2.58 -0.33 0.50
CA ASN A 9 1.47 -1.26 0.35
C ASN A 9 1.69 -2.17 -0.88
N CYS A 10 0.65 -2.41 -1.68
CA CYS A 10 0.75 -3.09 -2.98
C CYS A 10 1.77 -2.46 -3.95
N GLN A 11 2.21 -1.21 -3.72
CA GLN A 11 3.21 -0.51 -4.54
C GLN A 11 4.65 -0.91 -4.25
N THR A 12 4.91 -1.68 -3.19
CA THR A 12 6.26 -1.97 -2.68
C THR A 12 7.20 -2.53 -3.75
N MET A 13 6.77 -3.56 -4.49
CA MET A 13 7.62 -4.21 -5.50
C MET A 13 7.95 -3.27 -6.66
N GLY A 14 6.95 -2.54 -7.17
CA GLY A 14 7.14 -1.61 -8.28
C GLY A 14 8.09 -0.48 -7.91
N LEU A 15 7.91 0.12 -6.72
CA LEU A 15 8.79 1.16 -6.22
C LEU A 15 10.22 0.67 -6.03
N ALA A 16 10.41 -0.49 -5.39
CA ALA A 16 11.74 -1.06 -5.18
C ALA A 16 12.50 -1.29 -6.49
N ASN A 17 11.83 -1.83 -7.51
CA ASN A 17 12.45 -2.06 -8.82
C ASN A 17 12.82 -0.73 -9.51
N CYS A 18 11.94 0.28 -9.47
CA CYS A 18 12.23 1.59 -10.04
C CYS A 18 13.40 2.29 -9.33
N ILE A 19 13.54 2.13 -8.02
CA ILE A 19 14.67 2.67 -7.26
C ILE A 19 15.95 1.91 -7.65
N GLN A 20 15.93 0.57 -7.64
CA GLN A 20 17.08 -0.27 -7.99
C GLN A 20 17.65 0.07 -9.38
N ALA A 21 16.78 0.34 -10.35
CA ALA A 21 17.17 0.71 -11.71
C ALA A 21 17.89 2.07 -11.78
N GLN A 22 17.65 2.97 -10.83
CA GLN A 22 18.26 4.30 -10.76
C GLN A 22 19.50 4.35 -9.87
N THR A 23 19.71 3.34 -9.02
CA THR A 23 20.80 3.28 -8.03
C THR A 23 21.56 1.95 -8.14
N PRO A 24 22.36 1.72 -9.20
CA PRO A 24 23.06 0.44 -9.42
C PRO A 24 24.08 0.08 -8.32
N GLU A 25 24.55 1.06 -7.56
CA GLU A 25 25.52 0.93 -6.47
C GLU A 25 24.89 0.57 -5.11
N VAL A 26 23.56 0.49 -5.05
CA VAL A 26 22.78 0.17 -3.84
C VAL A 26 22.02 -1.14 -4.07
N ALA A 27 21.92 -1.97 -3.03
CA ALA A 27 21.01 -3.11 -3.06
C ALA A 27 19.66 -2.73 -2.44
N VAL A 28 18.59 -2.81 -3.25
CA VAL A 28 17.23 -2.45 -2.82
C VAL A 28 16.43 -3.71 -2.54
N THR A 29 15.94 -3.85 -1.31
CA THR A 29 15.08 -4.96 -0.88
C THR A 29 13.64 -4.48 -0.74
N ALA A 30 12.70 -5.17 -1.37
CA ALA A 30 11.29 -4.93 -1.23
C ALA A 30 10.71 -5.77 -0.07
N LEU A 31 9.91 -5.16 0.80
CA LEU A 31 9.20 -5.87 1.88
C LEU A 31 7.79 -5.31 2.07
N ASP A 32 6.80 -5.95 1.46
CA ASP A 32 5.40 -5.59 1.69
C ASP A 32 4.87 -6.11 3.05
N PRO A 33 3.76 -5.55 3.56
CA PRO A 33 3.21 -5.91 4.85
C PRO A 33 2.82 -7.39 4.96
N GLY A 34 2.36 -8.01 3.86
CA GLY A 34 2.02 -9.43 3.82
C GLY A 34 3.24 -10.32 4.05
N MET A 35 4.33 -10.04 3.34
CA MET A 35 5.61 -10.73 3.56
C MET A 35 6.12 -10.57 4.99
N PHE A 36 6.01 -9.37 5.57
CA PHE A 36 6.37 -9.14 6.97
C PHE A 36 5.52 -9.96 7.93
N LYS A 37 4.19 -9.89 7.79
CA LYS A 37 3.21 -10.61 8.63
C LYS A 37 3.44 -12.13 8.60
N ALA A 38 3.88 -12.68 7.48
CA ALA A 38 4.16 -14.11 7.34
C ALA A 38 5.40 -14.57 8.12
N ARG A 39 6.42 -13.71 8.30
CA ARG A 39 7.74 -14.09 8.88
C ARG A 39 8.35 -13.00 9.78
N PRO A 40 7.62 -12.50 10.79
CA PRO A 40 8.01 -11.29 11.53
C PRO A 40 9.32 -11.46 12.32
N MET A 41 9.55 -12.62 12.95
CA MET A 41 10.78 -12.87 13.71
C MET A 41 12.02 -12.83 12.82
N ARG A 42 11.99 -13.57 11.70
CA ARG A 42 13.11 -13.65 10.75
C ARG A 42 13.43 -12.28 10.18
N LEU A 43 12.42 -11.52 9.77
CA LEU A 43 12.63 -10.21 9.16
C LEU A 43 13.11 -9.16 10.17
N ASN A 44 12.62 -9.19 11.41
CA ASN A 44 13.12 -8.33 12.48
C ASN A 44 14.60 -8.59 12.82
N ALA A 45 15.09 -9.81 12.64
CA ALA A 45 16.51 -10.14 12.80
C ALA A 45 17.39 -9.54 11.68
N LEU A 46 16.79 -9.21 10.51
CA LEU A 46 17.49 -8.64 9.37
C LEU A 46 17.44 -7.09 9.34
N MET A 47 16.55 -6.45 10.09
CA MET A 47 16.35 -4.98 10.04
C MET A 47 17.65 -4.19 10.23
N GLY A 48 18.50 -4.58 11.18
CA GLY A 48 19.77 -3.89 11.44
C GLY A 48 20.84 -4.04 10.35
N LYS A 49 20.56 -4.78 9.27
CA LYS A 49 21.43 -4.87 8.09
C LYS A 49 21.17 -3.79 7.06
N PHE A 50 20.03 -3.08 7.16
CA PHE A 50 19.69 -2.02 6.23
C PHE A 50 20.20 -0.68 6.76
N ASP A 51 20.77 0.10 5.86
CA ASP A 51 21.28 1.44 6.14
C ASP A 51 20.13 2.47 6.09
N LYS A 52 19.15 2.24 5.20
CA LYS A 52 18.06 3.17 4.93
C LYS A 52 16.72 2.45 4.73
N LEU A 53 15.66 3.02 5.32
CA LEU A 53 14.27 2.60 5.15
C LEU A 53 13.53 3.66 4.34
N LEU A 54 12.92 3.26 3.23
CA LEU A 54 11.94 4.06 2.49
C LEU A 54 10.56 3.50 2.78
N ILE A 55 9.68 4.27 3.43
CA ILE A 55 8.41 3.77 3.96
C ILE A 55 7.22 4.66 3.65
N TYR A 56 6.11 4.09 3.18
CA TYR A 56 4.82 4.78 3.18
C TYR A 56 4.23 4.75 4.61
N PRO A 57 4.01 5.89 5.29
CA PRO A 57 3.60 5.89 6.70
C PRO A 57 2.28 5.16 6.98
N GLY A 58 1.38 5.09 5.99
CA GLY A 58 0.08 4.44 6.13
C GLY A 58 0.14 2.93 6.39
N ILE A 59 1.27 2.26 6.13
CA ILE A 59 1.42 0.83 6.43
C ILE A 59 1.87 0.52 7.86
N ARG A 60 2.30 1.51 8.65
CA ARG A 60 2.79 1.31 10.03
C ARG A 60 1.81 0.50 10.91
N PRO A 61 0.47 0.70 10.85
CA PRO A 61 -0.48 -0.12 11.60
C PRO A 61 -0.45 -1.60 11.20
N GLU A 62 -0.21 -1.92 9.93
CA GLU A 62 -0.14 -3.30 9.44
C GLU A 62 1.14 -4.02 9.84
N VAL A 63 2.22 -3.27 10.02
CA VAL A 63 3.54 -3.79 10.40
C VAL A 63 3.95 -3.36 11.80
N ARG A 64 3.00 -3.19 12.73
CA ARG A 64 3.25 -2.71 14.11
C ARG A 64 4.35 -3.46 14.88
N LYS A 65 4.62 -4.72 14.52
CA LYS A 65 5.65 -5.56 15.14
C LYS A 65 7.04 -5.42 14.49
N ALA A 66 7.18 -4.60 13.44
CA ALA A 66 8.44 -4.38 12.75
C ALA A 66 9.36 -3.49 13.58
N LYS A 67 10.60 -3.92 13.76
CA LYS A 67 11.64 -3.21 14.51
C LYS A 67 12.37 -2.20 13.62
N LEU A 68 11.60 -1.24 13.09
CA LEU A 68 12.08 -0.25 12.12
C LEU A 68 13.14 0.68 12.70
N GLU A 69 13.12 0.91 14.01
CA GLU A 69 14.10 1.67 14.78
C GLU A 69 15.53 1.12 14.70
N ARG A 70 15.69 -0.12 14.25
CA ARG A 70 17.00 -0.73 14.00
C ARG A 70 17.68 -0.23 12.72
N ILE A 71 16.95 0.50 11.88
CA ILE A 71 17.45 1.11 10.64
C ILE A 71 17.70 2.58 10.92
N ALA A 72 18.92 3.05 10.66
CA ALA A 72 19.38 4.37 11.11
C ALA A 72 18.67 5.54 10.42
N ALA A 73 18.39 5.43 9.12
CA ALA A 73 17.82 6.52 8.32
C ALA A 73 16.44 6.13 7.74
N HIS A 74 15.42 6.97 7.95
CA HIS A 74 14.07 6.76 7.43
C HIS A 74 13.69 7.87 6.46
N VAL A 75 13.11 7.52 5.32
CA VAL A 75 12.56 8.42 4.32
C VAL A 75 11.08 8.06 4.13
N GLU A 76 10.20 9.04 4.30
CA GLU A 76 8.77 8.81 4.09
C GLU A 76 8.44 8.92 2.59
N LEU A 77 7.76 7.90 2.07
CA LEU A 77 7.28 7.86 0.70
C LEU A 77 5.83 8.34 0.63
N PRO A 78 5.47 9.11 -0.41
CA PRO A 78 4.07 9.37 -0.71
C PRO A 78 3.38 8.08 -1.17
N ILE A 79 2.06 8.05 -1.05
CA ILE A 79 1.27 7.07 -1.78
C ILE A 79 1.03 7.58 -3.21
N VAL A 80 1.33 6.76 -4.20
CA VAL A 80 1.10 7.13 -5.61
C VAL A 80 -0.36 6.85 -5.95
N THR A 81 -1.16 7.87 -6.19
CA THR A 81 -2.57 7.73 -6.57
C THR A 81 -2.95 8.83 -7.54
N PHE A 82 -3.70 8.48 -8.59
CA PHE A 82 -4.18 9.43 -9.58
C PHE A 82 -5.57 9.03 -10.05
N ARG A 83 -6.59 9.73 -9.53
CA ARG A 83 -8.00 9.34 -9.71
C ARG A 83 -8.60 9.84 -11.02
N ALA A 84 -7.92 10.69 -11.79
CA ALA A 84 -8.51 11.30 -12.97
C ALA A 84 -8.83 10.29 -14.09
N TYR A 85 -8.10 9.18 -14.20
CA TYR A 85 -8.42 8.12 -15.17
C TYR A 85 -9.64 7.28 -14.76
N HIS A 86 -9.89 7.14 -13.45
CA HIS A 86 -10.98 6.32 -12.91
C HIS A 86 -11.66 7.05 -11.75
N PRO A 87 -12.34 8.18 -12.00
CA PRO A 87 -12.87 9.02 -10.92
C PRO A 87 -13.97 8.34 -10.11
N ASP A 88 -14.65 7.37 -10.72
CA ASP A 88 -15.74 6.60 -10.11
C ASP A 88 -15.26 5.47 -9.20
N LEU A 89 -13.99 5.07 -9.27
CA LEU A 89 -13.45 3.98 -8.46
C LEU A 89 -13.21 4.46 -7.01
N ILE A 90 -13.97 3.89 -6.07
CA ILE A 90 -13.87 4.17 -4.63
C ILE A 90 -13.74 2.89 -3.82
N TYR A 91 -13.32 3.05 -2.57
CA TYR A 91 -13.47 2.06 -1.51
C TYR A 91 -14.60 2.51 -0.58
N ILE A 92 -15.52 1.60 -0.25
CA ILE A 92 -16.60 1.83 0.72
C ILE A 92 -16.23 1.10 2.01
N PHE A 93 -16.49 1.73 3.15
CA PHE A 93 -16.24 1.14 4.46
C PHE A 93 -17.54 1.03 5.25
N ASP A 94 -17.81 -0.15 5.80
CA ASP A 94 -18.85 -0.39 6.79
C ASP A 94 -18.21 -0.69 8.14
N ARG A 95 -18.55 0.09 9.17
CA ARG A 95 -17.98 -0.02 10.53
C ARG A 95 -16.44 -0.13 10.53
N GLY A 96 -15.78 0.66 9.68
CA GLY A 96 -14.32 0.71 9.54
C GLY A 96 -13.69 -0.46 8.78
N ARG A 97 -14.48 -1.39 8.24
CA ARG A 97 -14.00 -2.49 7.39
C ARG A 97 -14.33 -2.21 5.92
N PRO A 98 -13.40 -2.47 4.99
CA PRO A 98 -13.70 -2.31 3.58
C PRO A 98 -14.80 -3.29 3.18
N LEU A 99 -15.84 -2.77 2.50
CA LEU A 99 -16.92 -3.56 1.97
C LEU A 99 -16.39 -4.40 0.80
N SER A 100 -16.66 -5.70 0.80
CA SER A 100 -16.29 -6.60 -0.30
C SER A 100 -17.48 -6.81 -1.22
N GLY A 101 -17.23 -6.72 -2.53
CA GLY A 101 -18.14 -7.09 -3.60
C GLY A 101 -17.48 -8.02 -4.62
N PRO A 102 -18.10 -8.23 -5.79
CA PRO A 102 -17.56 -9.07 -6.86
C PRO A 102 -16.16 -8.66 -7.35
N LEU A 103 -15.81 -7.37 -7.23
CA LEU A 103 -14.50 -6.82 -7.57
C LEU A 103 -13.63 -6.56 -6.33
N SER A 104 -13.73 -7.43 -5.32
CA SER A 104 -13.06 -7.22 -4.02
C SER A 104 -13.53 -5.90 -3.38
N HIS A 105 -12.62 -5.02 -2.96
CA HIS A 105 -12.94 -3.79 -2.25
C HIS A 105 -13.25 -2.59 -3.16
N TYR A 106 -13.27 -2.79 -4.48
CA TYR A 106 -13.53 -1.74 -5.45
C TYR A 106 -15.02 -1.56 -5.71
N HIS A 107 -15.48 -0.30 -5.66
CA HIS A 107 -16.88 0.09 -5.88
C HIS A 107 -16.99 1.31 -6.78
N SER A 108 -18.17 1.52 -7.35
CA SER A 108 -18.55 2.72 -8.10
C SER A 108 -19.15 3.78 -7.15
N ALA A 109 -18.63 5.00 -7.21
CA ALA A 109 -19.13 6.13 -6.44
C ALA A 109 -20.53 6.54 -6.88
N ILE A 110 -20.77 6.55 -8.20
CA ILE A 110 -22.04 6.88 -8.83
C ILE A 110 -23.08 5.83 -8.46
N ALA A 111 -22.80 4.54 -8.66
CA ALA A 111 -23.74 3.48 -8.33
C ALA A 111 -24.09 3.47 -6.84
N PHE A 112 -23.11 3.70 -5.96
CA PHE A 112 -23.35 3.82 -4.53
C PHE A 112 -24.21 5.04 -4.19
N ALA A 113 -23.98 6.19 -4.83
CA ALA A 113 -24.79 7.39 -4.63
C ALA A 113 -26.24 7.18 -5.11
N CYS A 114 -26.45 6.51 -6.24
CA CYS A 114 -27.78 6.14 -6.75
C CYS A 114 -28.51 5.21 -5.78
N HIS A 115 -27.82 4.16 -5.30
CA HIS A 115 -28.36 3.26 -4.29
C HIS A 115 -28.78 4.01 -3.02
N ARG A 116 -27.94 4.93 -2.52
CA ARG A 116 -28.27 5.78 -1.36
C ARG A 116 -29.47 6.70 -1.59
N LYS A 117 -29.77 7.03 -2.84
CA LYS A 117 -30.95 7.82 -3.23
C LYS A 117 -32.19 6.97 -3.50
N GLY A 118 -32.10 5.64 -3.39
CA GLY A 118 -33.21 4.74 -3.71
C GLY A 118 -33.49 4.59 -5.20
N LEU A 119 -32.54 4.98 -6.07
CA LEU A 119 -32.68 4.83 -7.51
C LEU A 119 -32.48 3.36 -7.90
N ALA A 120 -33.38 2.85 -8.73
CA ALA A 120 -33.34 1.53 -9.33
C ALA A 120 -32.80 1.59 -10.76
N VAL A 121 -32.46 0.42 -11.32
CA VAL A 121 -32.04 0.30 -12.72
C VAL A 121 -33.11 0.83 -13.68
N ALA A 122 -34.39 0.69 -13.32
CA ALA A 122 -35.52 1.19 -14.11
C ALA A 122 -35.59 2.73 -14.19
N ASP A 123 -34.87 3.46 -13.33
CA ASP A 123 -34.83 4.92 -13.36
C ASP A 123 -33.78 5.45 -14.36
N ALA A 124 -32.94 4.59 -14.94
CA ALA A 124 -31.92 4.98 -15.92
C ALA A 124 -32.55 5.30 -17.29
N GLN A 125 -32.11 6.39 -17.91
CA GLN A 125 -32.54 6.86 -19.23
C GLN A 125 -31.31 7.19 -20.09
N GLU A 126 -31.41 7.04 -21.41
CA GLU A 126 -30.39 7.43 -22.39
C GLU A 126 -30.58 8.86 -22.90
#